data_AF-A0A954E1I1-F1
#
_entry.id   AF-A0A954E1I1-F1
#
_cell.length_a   1.000
_cell.length_b   1.000
_cell.length_c   1.000
_cell.angle_alpha   90.00
_cell.angle_beta   90.00
_cell.angle_gamma   90.00
#
_symmetry.space_group_name_H-M   'P 1'
#
loop_
_entity.id
_entity.type
_entity.pdbx_description
1 polymer ?
#
loop_
_entity_poly.entity_id
_entity_poly.type
_entity_poly.pdbx_seq_one_letter_code
_entity_poly.pdbx_strand_id
1 'polypeptide(L)'
;MQRLLSSLAVLFLATACATTSPVSISSDPPGAAIYVDGAHSGFTTPAVLSLEKKQNHVVAIALKGYEREERAIVNDPDYETLLWREMSVLPKTWRFPLWLNLEDFFVPVKKKYLLKPSRIFVRLDRTADR
;
A
#
# COMPACT_ATOMS: atom_id res chain seq x y z
N MET A 1 -19.01 -47.49 -23.79
CA MET A 1 -18.01 -46.43 -24.00
C MET A 1 -18.73 -45.08 -24.06
N GLN A 2 -18.69 -44.26 -22.99
CA GLN A 2 -19.18 -42.87 -23.03
C GLN A 2 -18.37 -42.01 -22.03
N ARG A 3 -17.33 -41.36 -22.58
CA ARG A 3 -16.71 -40.05 -22.28
C ARG A 3 -16.97 -39.45 -20.88
N LEU A 4 -15.97 -39.45 -19.98
CA LEU A 4 -14.95 -38.40 -19.77
C LEU A 4 -15.47 -37.11 -19.10
N LEU A 5 -14.95 -36.91 -17.87
CA LEU A 5 -14.52 -35.66 -17.25
C LEU A 5 -15.61 -34.66 -16.82
N SER A 6 -16.04 -34.78 -15.56
CA SER A 6 -16.75 -33.72 -14.85
C SER A 6 -15.86 -33.11 -13.77
N SER A 7 -15.50 -31.85 -14.01
CA SER A 7 -15.14 -30.79 -13.06
C SER A 7 -13.96 -31.05 -12.10
N LEU A 8 -12.75 -30.72 -12.56
CA LEU A 8 -11.70 -30.21 -11.67
C LEU A 8 -12.09 -28.76 -11.30
N ALA A 9 -12.71 -28.57 -10.15
CA ALA A 9 -12.97 -27.24 -9.61
C ALA A 9 -11.62 -26.55 -9.35
N VAL A 10 -11.26 -25.59 -10.22
CA VAL A 10 -10.11 -24.72 -10.01
C VAL A 10 -10.47 -23.77 -8.86
N LEU A 11 -10.11 -24.17 -7.64
CA LEU A 11 -10.15 -23.30 -6.48
C LEU A 11 -8.99 -22.30 -6.63
N PHE A 12 -9.25 -21.18 -7.30
CA PHE A 12 -8.34 -20.05 -7.37
C PHE A 12 -8.28 -19.41 -5.97
N LEU A 13 -7.47 -19.99 -5.09
CA LEU A 13 -7.08 -19.36 -3.84
C LEU A 13 -6.24 -18.14 -4.22
N ALA A 14 -6.91 -17.01 -4.43
CA ALA A 14 -6.29 -15.69 -4.52
C ALA A 14 -5.53 -15.48 -3.21
N THR A 15 -4.25 -15.84 -3.24
CA THR A 15 -3.33 -15.53 -2.17
C THR A 15 -3.18 -14.02 -2.26
N ALA A 16 -3.97 -13.28 -1.46
CA ALA A 16 -3.83 -11.85 -1.34
C ALA A 16 -2.44 -11.58 -0.77
N CYS A 17 -1.46 -11.44 -1.66
CA CYS A 17 -0.19 -10.84 -1.32
C CYS A 17 -0.54 -9.45 -0.77
N ALA A 18 -0.10 -9.14 0.46
CA ALA A 18 -0.37 -7.86 1.11
C ALA A 18 0.40 -6.73 0.39
N THR A 19 -0.09 -6.36 -0.80
CA THR A 19 0.45 -5.30 -1.66
C THR A 19 -0.03 -3.91 -1.25
N THR A 20 -0.91 -3.82 -0.25
CA THR A 20 -1.49 -2.56 0.23
C THR A 20 -0.90 -2.11 1.57
N SER A 21 -0.70 -0.80 1.73
CA SER A 21 -0.31 -0.15 2.99
C SER A 21 -1.45 0.70 3.52
N PRO A 22 -1.72 0.67 4.83
CA PRO A 22 -2.65 1.59 5.45
C PRO A 22 -2.10 3.02 5.38
N VAL A 23 -2.96 3.97 5.04
CA VAL A 23 -2.71 5.41 5.07
C VAL A 23 -3.82 6.05 5.88
N SER A 24 -3.45 6.78 6.94
CA SER A 24 -4.39 7.49 7.80
C SER A 24 -4.60 8.90 7.27
N ILE A 25 -5.86 9.27 7.04
CA ILE A 25 -6.24 10.56 6.45
C ILE A 25 -7.20 11.25 7.42
N SER A 26 -6.88 12.49 7.76
CA SER A 26 -7.65 13.32 8.68
C SER A 26 -7.70 14.76 8.18
N SER A 27 -8.78 15.47 8.50
CA SER A 27 -8.91 16.88 8.16
C SER A 27 -9.53 17.67 9.29
N ASP A 28 -9.26 18.98 9.29
CA ASP A 28 -9.94 19.97 10.10
C ASP A 28 -10.60 21.01 9.17
N PRO A 29 -11.94 21.08 9.09
CA PRO A 29 -12.92 20.30 9.87
C PRO A 29 -13.08 18.84 9.39
N PRO A 30 -13.62 17.94 10.24
CA PRO A 30 -13.88 16.55 9.88
C PRO A 30 -15.08 16.41 8.93
N GLY A 31 -15.22 15.24 8.30
CA GLY A 31 -16.32 14.91 7.38
C GLY A 31 -16.07 15.25 5.92
N ALA A 32 -14.82 15.56 5.54
CA ALA A 32 -14.43 15.81 4.17
C ALA A 32 -14.42 14.51 3.35
N ALA A 33 -14.91 14.56 2.12
CA ALA A 33 -14.87 13.44 1.18
C ALA A 33 -13.44 13.20 0.71
N ILE A 34 -13.05 11.92 0.65
CA ILE A 34 -11.71 11.50 0.24
C ILE A 34 -11.76 10.92 -1.17
N TYR A 35 -10.91 11.43 -2.06
CA TYR A 35 -10.70 10.92 -3.41
C TYR A 35 -9.28 10.40 -3.54
N VAL A 36 -9.12 9.26 -4.21
CA VAL A 36 -7.81 8.65 -4.50
C VAL A 36 -7.69 8.51 -6.00
N ASP A 37 -6.65 9.08 -6.59
CA ASP A 37 -6.37 9.07 -8.03
C ASP A 37 -7.56 9.56 -8.88
N GLY A 38 -8.31 10.52 -8.33
CA GLY A 38 -9.50 11.09 -8.97
C GLY A 38 -10.81 10.31 -8.72
N ALA A 39 -10.75 9.09 -8.18
CA ALA A 39 -11.93 8.30 -7.84
C ALA A 39 -12.41 8.56 -6.40
N HIS A 40 -13.72 8.63 -6.20
CA HIS A 40 -14.29 8.78 -4.85
C HIS A 40 -14.05 7.49 -4.04
N SER A 41 -13.39 7.61 -2.88
CA SER A 41 -13.06 6.43 -2.06
C SER A 41 -14.25 5.82 -1.34
N GLY A 42 -15.36 6.56 -1.21
CA GLY A 42 -16.52 6.15 -0.40
C GLY A 42 -16.41 6.50 1.08
N PHE A 43 -15.25 7.01 1.52
CA PHE A 43 -14.99 7.36 2.91
C PHE A 43 -14.91 8.87 3.12
N THR A 44 -15.15 9.29 4.36
CA THR A 44 -14.97 10.66 4.83
C THR A 44 -13.94 10.73 5.95
N THR A 45 -13.31 11.89 6.13
CA THR A 45 -12.32 12.09 7.19
C THR A 45 -12.97 12.08 8.59
N PRO A 46 -12.32 11.50 9.61
CA PRO A 46 -11.08 10.73 9.57
C PRO A 46 -11.29 9.28 9.10
N ALA A 47 -10.40 8.77 8.24
CA ALA A 47 -10.43 7.39 7.75
C ALA A 47 -9.03 6.78 7.58
N VAL A 48 -8.95 5.46 7.50
CA VAL A 48 -7.74 4.72 7.14
C VAL A 48 -8.01 3.95 5.85
N LEU A 49 -7.24 4.26 4.80
CA LEU A 49 -7.38 3.63 3.48
C LEU A 49 -6.21 2.67 3.22
N SER A 50 -6.48 1.53 2.59
CA SER A 50 -5.45 0.59 2.15
C SER A 50 -5.08 0.87 0.70
N LEU A 51 -3.93 1.51 0.47
CA LEU A 51 -3.44 1.95 -0.85
C LEU A 51 -2.31 1.05 -1.37
N GLU A 52 -2.10 0.96 -2.67
CA GLU A 52 -1.11 0.07 -3.26
C GLU A 52 0.32 0.57 -3.04
N LYS A 53 1.18 -0.23 -2.39
CA LYS A 53 2.54 0.21 -1.98
C LYS A 53 3.50 0.45 -3.13
N LYS A 54 3.22 -0.14 -4.29
CA LYS A 54 4.12 -0.10 -5.45
C LYS A 54 3.83 1.06 -6.39
N GLN A 55 2.80 1.86 -6.11
CA GLN A 55 2.35 2.95 -6.96
C GLN A 55 2.33 4.27 -6.19
N ASN A 56 2.49 5.38 -6.91
CA ASN A 56 2.23 6.71 -6.37
C ASN A 56 0.74 7.00 -6.43
N HIS A 57 0.21 7.64 -5.40
CA HIS A 57 -1.20 8.01 -5.33
C HIS A 57 -1.37 9.51 -5.13
N VAL A 58 -2.42 10.08 -5.68
CA VAL A 58 -2.85 11.44 -5.39
C VAL A 58 -4.12 11.38 -4.56
N VAL A 59 -4.05 11.86 -3.32
CA VAL A 59 -5.21 11.94 -2.44
C VAL A 59 -5.74 13.36 -2.44
N ALA A 60 -7.00 13.53 -2.83
CA ALA A 60 -7.69 14.80 -2.72
C ALA A 60 -8.74 14.76 -1.62
N ILE A 61 -8.79 15.83 -0.83
CA ILE A 61 -9.70 16.00 0.29
C ILE A 61 -10.58 17.19 -0.04
N ALA A 62 -11.88 16.98 -0.07
CA ALA A 62 -12.84 18.01 -0.45
C ALA A 62 -14.01 18.06 0.53
N LEU A 63 -14.38 19.27 0.94
CA LEU A 63 -15.55 19.53 1.77
C LEU A 63 -16.34 20.70 1.18
N LYS A 64 -17.67 20.62 1.23
CA LYS A 64 -18.54 21.66 0.67
C LYS A 64 -18.27 23.01 1.35
N GLY A 65 -17.94 24.03 0.57
CA GLY A 65 -17.62 25.38 1.05
C GLY A 65 -16.16 25.59 1.48
N TYR A 66 -15.31 24.59 1.27
CA TYR A 66 -13.86 24.65 1.53
C TYR A 66 -13.08 24.42 0.24
N GLU A 67 -11.85 24.93 0.22
CA GLU A 67 -10.90 24.67 -0.88
C GLU A 67 -10.50 23.19 -0.91
N ARG A 68 -10.40 22.64 -2.11
CA ARG A 68 -9.97 21.26 -2.32
C ARG A 68 -8.45 21.21 -2.16
N GLU A 69 -7.99 20.35 -1.27
CA GLU A 69 -6.57 20.14 -1.02
C GLU A 69 -6.13 18.78 -1.58
N GLU A 70 -4.98 18.77 -2.26
CA GLU A 70 -4.39 17.56 -2.82
C GLU A 70 -3.04 17.27 -2.17
N ARG A 71 -2.79 15.98 -1.90
CA ARG A 71 -1.54 15.49 -1.32
C ARG A 71 -1.08 14.28 -2.12
N ALA A 72 0.14 14.37 -2.64
CA ALA A 72 0.80 13.26 -3.27
C ALA A 72 1.34 12.30 -2.21
N ILE A 73 1.10 11.01 -2.44
CA ILE A 73 1.70 9.90 -1.70
C ILE A 73 2.66 9.22 -2.66
N VAL A 74 3.93 9.21 -2.29
CA VAL A 74 5.00 8.66 -3.11
C VAL A 74 5.36 7.27 -2.58
N ASN A 75 5.54 6.33 -3.50
CA ASN A 75 6.23 5.08 -3.24
C ASN A 75 7.71 5.40 -3.05
N ASP A 76 8.15 5.40 -1.80
CA ASP A 76 9.53 5.58 -1.42
C ASP A 76 10.06 4.22 -0.91
N PRO A 77 10.71 3.42 -1.77
CA PRO A 77 11.24 2.14 -1.36
C PRO A 77 12.36 2.35 -0.36
N ASP A 78 12.16 1.84 0.85
CA ASP A 78 13.19 1.85 1.87
C ASP A 78 14.14 0.67 1.67
N TYR A 79 15.43 0.92 1.88
CA TYR A 79 16.50 -0.05 1.71
C TYR A 79 17.09 -0.31 3.09
N GLU A 80 16.68 -1.42 3.71
CA GLU A 80 17.25 -1.82 4.99
C GLU A 80 18.45 -2.75 4.74
N THR A 81 19.61 -2.36 5.26
CA THR A 81 20.78 -3.24 5.36
C THR A 81 20.53 -4.23 6.50
N LEU A 82 20.60 -5.53 6.20
CA LEU A 82 20.55 -6.57 7.23
C LEU A 82 21.95 -7.11 7.49
N LEU A 83 22.24 -7.48 8.74
CA LEU A 83 23.46 -8.21 9.04
C LEU A 83 23.38 -9.61 8.43
N TRP A 84 24.48 -10.13 7.88
CA TRP A 84 24.53 -11.47 7.27
C TRP A 84 24.04 -12.59 8.21
N ARG A 85 24.29 -12.44 9.52
CA ARG A 85 23.83 -13.36 10.57
C ARG A 85 22.31 -13.33 10.78
N GLU A 86 21.64 -12.25 10.41
CA GLU A 86 20.18 -12.05 10.48
C GLU A 86 19.49 -12.40 9.15
N MET A 87 20.29 -12.71 8.12
CA MET A 87 19.85 -12.94 6.75
C MET A 87 19.43 -14.40 6.53
N SER A 88 18.44 -14.90 7.28
CA SER A 88 17.70 -16.14 6.95
C SER A 88 16.67 -16.52 8.02
N VAL A 89 15.38 -16.33 7.76
CA VAL A 89 14.26 -17.22 8.16
C VAL A 89 12.92 -16.63 7.68
N LEU A 90 12.65 -16.69 6.37
CA LEU A 90 11.25 -16.80 5.95
C LEU A 90 10.96 -18.30 5.85
N PRO A 91 9.84 -18.82 6.39
CA PRO A 91 9.52 -20.25 6.37
C PRO A 91 9.39 -20.84 4.96
N LYS A 92 9.37 -20.00 3.91
CA LYS A 92 9.25 -20.40 2.50
C LYS A 92 10.59 -20.50 1.74
N THR A 93 11.72 -20.18 2.36
CA THR A 93 13.04 -20.25 1.69
C THR A 93 13.59 -21.68 1.79
N TRP A 94 13.73 -22.37 0.66
CA TRP A 94 14.29 -23.72 0.59
C TRP A 94 15.75 -23.74 1.04
N ARG A 95 16.09 -24.67 1.93
CA ARG A 95 17.43 -24.81 2.56
C ARG A 95 18.20 -25.96 1.90
N PHE A 96 18.81 -25.74 0.72
CA PHE A 96 19.66 -26.77 0.10
C PHE A 96 20.61 -26.20 -0.98
N PRO A 97 21.89 -26.63 -1.08
CA PRO A 97 22.84 -27.07 -0.04
C PRO A 97 23.87 -25.95 0.26
N LEU A 98 24.06 -25.61 1.54
CA LEU A 98 25.05 -24.64 2.06
C LEU A 98 25.03 -23.21 1.46
N TRP A 99 24.35 -22.32 2.19
CA TRP A 99 24.57 -20.87 2.31
C TRP A 99 24.14 -19.98 1.12
N LEU A 100 23.17 -19.11 1.44
CA LEU A 100 22.66 -17.92 0.74
C LEU A 100 21.53 -18.09 -0.28
N ASN A 101 20.53 -17.22 -0.12
CA ASN A 101 19.55 -16.85 -1.15
C ASN A 101 20.36 -16.27 -2.33
N LEU A 102 20.18 -16.77 -3.57
CA LEU A 102 21.01 -16.35 -4.70
C LEU A 102 20.89 -14.84 -5.00
N GLU A 103 19.71 -14.24 -4.78
CA GLU A 103 19.50 -12.78 -4.89
C GLU A 103 20.32 -11.96 -3.87
N ASP A 104 20.59 -12.54 -2.70
CA ASP A 104 21.22 -11.90 -1.55
C ASP A 104 22.73 -12.15 -1.48
N PHE A 105 23.30 -12.94 -2.41
CA PHE A 105 24.71 -13.33 -2.40
C PHE A 105 25.68 -12.16 -2.56
N PHE A 106 25.26 -11.10 -3.27
CA PHE A 106 26.13 -9.96 -3.59
C PHE A 106 25.83 -8.69 -2.79
N VAL A 107 24.64 -8.55 -2.18
CA VAL A 107 24.27 -7.33 -1.41
C VAL A 107 23.23 -7.68 -0.32
N PRO A 108 23.43 -7.30 0.96
CA PRO A 108 22.51 -7.63 2.05
C PRO A 108 21.36 -6.63 2.21
N VAL A 109 20.71 -6.24 1.12
CA VAL A 109 19.74 -5.15 1.13
C VAL A 109 18.35 -5.69 0.88
N LYS A 110 17.45 -5.51 1.84
CA LYS A 110 16.02 -5.78 1.64
C LYS A 110 15.31 -4.50 1.23
N LYS A 111 14.54 -4.60 0.14
CA LYS A 111 13.69 -3.52 -0.35
C LYS A 111 12.29 -3.62 0.28
N LYS A 112 11.89 -2.61 1.05
CA LYS A 112 10.53 -2.47 1.59
C LYS A 112 9.80 -1.38 0.82
N TYR A 113 8.66 -1.72 0.24
CA TYR A 113 7.79 -0.73 -0.40
C TYR A 113 6.92 -0.08 0.68
N LEU A 114 7.12 1.20 0.93
CA LEU A 114 6.35 2.00 1.89
C LEU A 114 5.82 3.25 1.19
N LEU A 115 4.58 3.61 1.51
CA LEU A 115 3.97 4.85 1.03
C LEU A 115 4.32 5.99 2.01
N LYS A 116 4.81 7.11 1.47
CA LYS A 116 5.12 8.32 2.25
C LYS A 116 4.36 9.53 1.68
N PRO A 117 3.71 10.35 2.52
CA PRO A 117 3.50 10.13 3.95
C PRO A 117 2.43 9.06 4.22
N SER A 118 2.61 8.25 5.27
CA SER A 118 1.61 7.26 5.72
C SER A 118 0.47 7.87 6.54
N ARG A 119 0.65 9.11 7.01
CA ARG A 119 -0.37 9.90 7.71
C ARG A 119 -0.50 11.26 7.06
N ILE A 120 -1.72 11.61 6.67
CA ILE A 120 -2.09 12.88 6.07
C ILE A 120 -3.01 13.61 7.04
N PHE A 121 -2.62 14.83 7.39
CA PHE A 121 -3.48 15.79 8.08
C PHE A 121 -3.54 17.05 7.22
N VAL A 122 -4.75 17.51 6.95
CA VAL A 122 -4.99 18.72 6.16
C VAL A 122 -5.97 19.62 6.89
N ARG A 123 -5.57 20.88 7.09
CA ARG A 123 -6.50 21.93 7.48
C ARG A 123 -7.10 22.50 6.21
N LEU A 124 -8.43 22.52 6.12
CA LEU A 124 -9.13 23.04 4.96
C LEU A 124 -9.46 24.51 5.19
N ASP A 125 -9.11 25.35 4.23
CA ASP A 125 -9.46 26.76 4.24
C ASP A 125 -10.82 26.98 3.58
N ARG A 126 -11.61 27.91 4.12
CA ARG A 126 -12.91 28.24 3.53
C ARG A 126 -12.70 29.02 2.25
N THR A 127 -13.46 28.67 1.22
CA THR A 127 -13.40 29.39 -0.07
C THR A 127 -13.85 30.85 0.07
N ALA A 128 -14.64 31.18 1.08
CA ALA A 128 -15.13 32.55 1.33
C ALA A 128 -14.10 33.48 1.99
N ASP A 129 -13.00 32.94 2.55
CA ASP A 129 -12.00 33.72 3.28
C ASP A 129 -10.87 34.24 2.36
N ARG A 130 -10.99 34.02 1.04
CA ARG A 130 -10.01 34.38 0.02
C ARG A 130 -10.59 35.41 -0.96
#